data_AF-A0A7C1VW06-F1
#
_entry.id   AF-A0A7C1VW06-F1
#
_cell.length_a   1.000
_cell.length_b   1.000
_cell.length_c   1.000
_cell.angle_alpha   90.00
_cell.angle_beta   90.00
_cell.angle_gamma   90.00
#
_symmetry.space_group_name_H-M   'P 1'
#
loop_
_entity.id
_entity.type
_entity.pdbx_description
1 polymer ?
#
loop_
_entity_poly.entity_id
_entity_poly.type
_entity_poly.pdbx_seq_one_letter_code
_entity_poly.pdbx_strand_id
1 'polypeptide(L)'
;MKYRANLRGFDLAKIEDIIRYSTERYFDTITQRVIVVGRHDDRLVLIPYEEKGNEVTPITIHTTTRQQINFRLKAGRFRHG
;
A
#
# COMPACT_ATOMS: atom_id res chain seq x y z
N MET A 1 -4.17 17.34 0.75
CA MET A 1 -4.26 16.02 1.39
C MET A 1 -4.66 16.15 2.86
N LYS A 2 -5.96 16.17 3.17
CA LYS A 2 -6.46 16.07 4.56
C LYS A 2 -7.38 14.87 4.60
N TYR A 3 -6.94 13.67 5.00
CA TYR A 3 -7.79 12.70 5.72
C TYR A 3 -7.02 11.45 6.19
N ARG A 4 -7.22 11.11 7.47
CA ARG A 4 -7.00 9.82 8.19
C ARG A 4 -5.59 9.25 8.42
N ALA A 5 -4.52 10.05 8.47
CA ALA A 5 -3.24 9.59 9.06
C ALA A 5 -3.25 9.62 10.61
N ASN A 6 -4.12 10.45 11.22
CA ASN A 6 -4.09 10.72 12.67
C ASN A 6 -4.63 9.60 13.58
N LEU A 7 -5.09 8.45 13.05
CA LEU A 7 -5.77 7.44 13.88
C LEU A 7 -4.92 6.22 14.28
N ARG A 8 -3.67 6.06 13.81
CA ARG A 8 -2.89 4.83 14.08
C ARG A 8 -1.37 5.00 14.19
N GLY A 9 -0.85 6.21 14.43
CA GLY A 9 0.59 6.43 14.58
C GLY A 9 1.40 6.29 13.30
N PHE A 10 0.77 6.43 12.12
CA PHE A 10 1.47 6.47 10.85
C PHE A 10 1.74 7.92 10.43
N ASP A 11 3.01 8.22 10.23
CA ASP A 11 3.48 9.49 9.65
C ASP A 11 3.08 9.61 8.17
N LEU A 12 2.40 10.71 7.83
CA LEU A 12 1.93 10.99 6.47
C LEU A 12 3.08 11.18 5.48
N ALA A 13 4.19 11.80 5.91
CA ALA A 13 5.36 12.00 5.04
C ALA A 13 5.95 10.65 4.63
N LYS A 14 6.07 9.71 5.59
CA LYS A 14 6.55 8.35 5.31
C LYS A 14 5.59 7.57 4.41
N ILE A 15 4.28 7.77 4.54
CA ILE A 15 3.29 7.16 3.63
C ILE A 15 3.50 7.68 2.20
N GLU A 16 3.66 8.99 2.04
CA GLU A 16 3.91 9.61 0.74
C GLU A 16 5.21 9.09 0.11
N ASP A 17 6.28 8.98 0.90
CA ASP A 17 7.55 8.42 0.47
C ASP A 17 7.42 6.97 -0.01
N ILE A 18 6.68 6.13 0.73
CA ILE A 18 6.43 4.74 0.33
C ILE A 18 5.69 4.69 -1.01
N ILE A 19 4.62 5.48 -1.17
CA ILE A 19 3.82 5.49 -2.39
C ILE A 19 4.65 5.95 -3.59
N ARG A 20 5.44 7.01 -3.41
CA ARG A 20 6.22 7.62 -4.50
C ARG A 20 7.43 6.78 -4.89
N TYR A 21 8.13 6.19 -3.92
CA TYR A 21 9.48 5.64 -4.15
C TYR A 21 9.63 4.14 -3.94
N SER A 22 8.67 3.45 -3.30
CA SER A 22 8.80 2.00 -3.16
C SER A 22 8.77 1.31 -4.53
N THR A 23 9.48 0.20 -4.66
CA THR A 23 9.59 -0.58 -5.90
C THR A 23 8.61 -1.75 -5.93
N GLU A 24 8.12 -2.18 -4.77
CA GLU A 24 7.24 -3.34 -4.67
C GLU A 24 5.78 -2.90 -4.79
N ARG A 25 5.18 -3.22 -5.94
CA ARG A 25 3.77 -2.96 -6.23
C ARG A 25 3.06 -4.21 -6.73
N TYR A 26 1.77 -4.27 -6.43
CA TYR A 26 0.88 -5.31 -6.90
C TYR A 26 -0.45 -4.73 -7.37
N PHE A 27 -1.13 -5.45 -8.24
CA PHE A 27 -2.53 -5.24 -8.52
C PHE A 27 -3.37 -6.22 -7.71
N ASP A 28 -4.29 -5.74 -6.87
CA ASP A 28 -5.26 -6.57 -6.17
C ASP A 28 -6.47 -6.81 -7.08
N THR A 29 -6.64 -8.04 -7.54
CA THR A 29 -7.71 -8.43 -8.47
C THR A 29 -9.10 -8.37 -7.84
N ILE A 30 -9.21 -8.42 -6.51
CA ILE A 30 -10.49 -8.34 -5.80
C ILE A 30 -10.95 -6.89 -5.67
N THR A 31 -10.04 -5.99 -5.29
CA THR A 31 -10.39 -4.58 -5.07
C THR A 31 -10.17 -3.71 -6.30
N GLN A 32 -9.57 -4.25 -7.37
CA GLN A 32 -9.20 -3.54 -8.60
C GLN A 32 -8.36 -2.28 -8.33
N ARG A 33 -7.38 -2.40 -7.42
CA ARG A 33 -6.55 -1.28 -6.98
C ARG A 33 -5.08 -1.64 -7.04
N VAL A 34 -4.26 -0.63 -7.27
CA VAL A 34 -2.81 -0.73 -7.10
C VAL A 34 -2.51 -0.72 -5.61
N ILE A 35 -1.58 -1.57 -5.25
CA ILE A 35 -1.08 -1.79 -3.91
C ILE A 35 0.40 -1.47 -3.94
N VAL A 36 0.86 -0.60 -3.06
CA VAL A 36 2.29 -0.47 -2.77
C VAL A 36 2.60 -1.17 -1.46
N VAL A 37 3.75 -1.84 -1.42
CA VAL A 37 4.33 -2.40 -0.21
C VAL A 37 5.56 -1.59 0.15
N GLY A 38 5.71 -1.25 1.43
CA GLY A 38 6.86 -0.51 1.91
C GLY A 38 7.12 -0.77 3.39
N ARG A 39 8.13 -0.12 3.95
CA ARG A 39 8.38 -0.14 5.40
C ARG A 39 8.05 1.21 6.00
N HIS A 40 7.23 1.18 7.05
CA HIS A 40 7.02 2.30 7.95
C HIS A 40 7.68 1.92 9.27
N ASP A 41 8.80 2.58 9.58
CA ASP A 41 9.72 2.16 10.64
C ASP A 41 10.08 0.68 10.48
N ASP A 42 9.92 -0.12 11.52
CA ASP A 42 10.24 -1.55 11.49
C ASP A 42 9.14 -2.42 10.87
N ARG A 43 7.99 -1.83 10.50
CA ARG A 43 6.79 -2.58 10.10
C ARG A 43 6.66 -2.60 8.57
N LEU A 44 6.47 -3.79 8.01
CA LEU A 44 6.06 -3.93 6.62
C LEU A 44 4.59 -3.52 6.51
N VAL A 45 4.30 -2.60 5.60
CA VAL A 45 2.96 -2.06 5.39
C VAL A 45 2.52 -2.25 3.95
N LEU A 46 1.20 -2.32 3.80
CA LEU A 46 0.53 -2.45 2.52
C LEU A 46 -0.48 -1.31 2.39
N ILE A 47 -0.37 -0.58 1.28
CA ILE A 47 -1.13 0.65 1.05
C ILE A 47 -1.82 0.53 -0.32
N PRO A 48 -3.12 0.20 -0.36
CA PRO A 48 -3.92 0.34 -1.56
C PRO A 48 -4.12 1.82 -1.86
N TYR A 49 -4.01 2.19 -3.13
CA TYR A 49 -4.23 3.56 -3.56
C TYR A 49 -4.94 3.61 -4.93
N GLU A 50 -5.54 4.75 -5.21
CA GLU A 50 -6.12 5.08 -6.51
C GLU A 50 -5.35 6.27 -7.11
N GLU A 51 -5.12 6.23 -8.42
CA GLU A 51 -4.53 7.34 -9.18
C GLU A 51 -5.61 7.98 -10.04
N LYS A 52 -5.71 9.30 -9.98
CA LYS A 52 -6.59 10.10 -10.84
C LYS A 52 -5.81 11.29 -11.37
N GLY A 53 -5.32 11.17 -12.61
CA GLY A 53 -4.41 12.16 -13.18
C GLY A 53 -3.13 12.25 -12.34
N ASN A 54 -2.84 13.42 -11.79
CA ASN A 54 -1.67 13.65 -10.94
C ASN A 54 -1.96 13.45 -9.43
N GLU A 55 -3.19 13.08 -9.07
CA GLU A 55 -3.58 12.87 -7.68
C GLU A 55 -3.50 11.39 -7.33
N VAL A 56 -2.73 11.07 -6.28
CA VAL A 56 -2.67 9.74 -5.69
C VAL A 56 -3.39 9.75 -4.35
N THR A 57 -4.41 8.92 -4.23
CA THR A 57 -5.24 8.80 -3.03
C THR A 57 -5.02 7.46 -2.34
N PRO A 58 -4.31 7.42 -1.19
CA PRO A 58 -4.24 6.23 -0.37
C PRO A 58 -5.63 5.89 0.19
N ILE A 59 -6.07 4.64 0.05
CA ILE A 59 -7.37 4.17 0.54
C ILE A 59 -7.25 3.72 2.00
N THR A 60 -6.21 2.96 2.32
CA THR A 60 -5.93 2.49 3.68
C THR A 60 -4.44 2.16 3.84
N ILE A 61 -3.98 2.05 5.08
CA ILE A 61 -2.67 1.51 5.43
C ILE A 61 -2.87 0.45 6.51
N HIS A 62 -2.24 -0.71 6.30
CA HIS A 62 -2.19 -1.74 7.33
C HIS A 62 -0.82 -2.40 7.34
N THR A 63 -0.42 -2.84 8.53
CA THR A 63 0.72 -3.73 8.68
C THR A 63 0.41 -5.08 8.03
N THR A 64 1.43 -5.68 7.45
CA THR A 64 1.35 -6.99 6.80
C THR A 64 2.63 -7.76 7.07
N THR A 65 2.68 -9.01 6.61
CA THR A 65 3.86 -9.86 6.65
C THR A 65 4.21 -10.35 5.25
N ARG A 66 5.47 -10.73 5.04
CA ARG A 66 5.91 -11.38 3.79
C ARG A 66 5.09 -12.64 3.49
N GLN A 67 4.74 -13.40 4.52
CA GLN A 67 3.91 -14.60 4.38
C GLN A 67 2.52 -14.26 3.84
N GLN A 68 1.87 -13.20 4.34
CA GLN A 68 0.55 -12.78 3.86
C GLN A 68 0.59 -12.25 2.41
N ILE A 69 1.64 -11.54 2.03
CA ILE A 69 1.84 -11.10 0.64
C ILE A 69 2.00 -12.31 -0.28
N ASN A 70 2.89 -13.23 0.08
CA ASN A 70 3.16 -14.44 -0.71
C ASN A 70 1.92 -15.34 -0.82
N PHE A 71 1.10 -15.43 0.23
CA PHE A 71 -0.17 -16.14 0.17
C PHE A 71 -1.12 -15.53 -0.87
N ARG A 72 -1.25 -14.19 -0.88
CA ARG A 72 -2.10 -13.49 -1.86
C ARG A 72 -1.61 -13.62 -3.29
N LEU A 73 -0.29 -13.66 -3.50
CA LEU A 73 0.32 -13.96 -4.80
C LEU A 73 0.01 -15.39 -5.25
N LYS A 74 0.25 -16.38 -4.38
CA LYS A 74 -0.03 -17.80 -4.67
C LYS A 74 -1.51 -18.05 -4.95
N ALA A 75 -2.41 -17.35 -4.25
CA ALA A 75 -3.85 -17.42 -4.47
C ALA A 75 -4.31 -16.68 -5.74
N GLY A 76 -3.42 -16.00 -6.47
CA GLY A 76 -3.76 -15.23 -7.67
C GLY A 76 -4.53 -13.93 -7.41
N ARG A 77 -4.70 -13.55 -6.13
CA ARG A 77 -5.32 -12.28 -5.74
C ARG A 77 -4.40 -11.10 -6.04
N PHE A 78 -3.11 -11.24 -5.72
CA PHE A 78 -2.12 -10.26 -6.12
C PHE A 78 -1.48 -10.68 -7.43
N ARG A 79 -1.31 -9.71 -8.32
CA ARG A 79 -0.52 -9.84 -9.54
C ARG A 79 0.60 -8.81 -9.48
N HIS A 80 1.77 -9.18 -10.00
CA HIS A 80 2.80 -8.19 -10.26
C HIS A 80 2.22 -7.18 -11.27
N GLY A 81 2.26 -5.90 -10.89
CA GLY A 81 1.90 -4.79 -11.75
C GLY A 81 2.95 -4.55 -12.81
#